data_AF-A0A0F2HX36-F1
#
_entry.id   AF-A0A0F2HX36-F1
#
_cell.length_a   1.000
_cell.length_b   1.000
_cell.length_c   1.000
_cell.angle_alpha   90.00
_cell.angle_beta   90.00
_cell.angle_gamma   90.00
#
_symmetry.space_group_name_H-M   'P 1'
#
loop_
_entity.id
_entity.type
_entity.pdbx_description
1 polymer ?
#
loop_
_entity_poly.entity_id
_entity_poly.type
_entity_poly.pdbx_seq_one_letter_code
_entity_poly.pdbx_strand_id
1 'polypeptide(L)'
;MSAVIKTVTPFVIEEVLMEALQTVGAEPKKVTSNEVGLVQRNRLQVGDILTNRSDYNGRQLFRFERDRWVMMHDSDEYSALTVGRYSEKGYTKVSKFLNDVSGAYESAYGMHLEKLAEQERIRLEEERKARVETTRQQAIAKAKAQGYSVKETTNSKGQIQLVLTRMV
;
A
#
# COMPACT_ATOMS: atom_id res chain seq x y z
N MET A 1 15.56 10.35 -25.82
CA MET A 1 15.14 8.93 -25.87
C MET A 1 14.98 8.47 -24.43
N SER A 2 13.89 7.81 -24.04
CA SER A 2 13.66 7.36 -22.65
C SER A 2 14.19 5.94 -22.45
N ALA A 3 15.20 5.76 -21.60
CA ALA A 3 15.71 4.45 -21.23
C ALA A 3 14.70 3.73 -20.31
N VAL A 4 14.25 2.56 -20.76
CA VAL A 4 13.45 1.64 -19.93
C VAL A 4 14.43 0.79 -19.14
N ILE A 5 14.67 1.14 -17.88
CA ILE A 5 15.41 0.28 -16.97
C ILE A 5 14.48 -0.88 -16.60
N LYS A 6 14.85 -2.09 -17.02
CA LYS A 6 14.14 -3.33 -16.68
C LYS A 6 14.45 -3.67 -15.23
N THR A 7 13.65 -3.19 -14.29
CA THR A 7 13.63 -3.76 -12.94
C THR A 7 13.03 -5.17 -13.01
N VAL A 8 13.53 -6.10 -12.19
CA VAL A 8 13.02 -7.49 -12.14
C VAL A 8 11.58 -7.51 -11.65
N THR A 9 11.24 -6.58 -10.74
CA THR A 9 9.88 -6.35 -10.24
C THR A 9 9.36 -5.02 -10.79
N PRO A 10 8.25 -5.00 -11.55
CA PRO A 10 7.64 -3.75 -11.98
C PRO A 10 7.06 -3.02 -10.77
N PHE A 11 7.25 -1.71 -10.71
CA PHE A 11 6.59 -0.87 -9.71
C PHE A 11 5.11 -0.74 -10.08
N VAL A 12 4.21 -1.40 -9.35
CA VAL A 12 2.77 -1.43 -9.69
C VAL A 12 1.93 -0.77 -8.62
N ILE A 13 2.27 -0.99 -7.35
CA ILE A 13 1.50 -0.49 -6.21
C ILE A 13 2.05 0.86 -5.78
N GLU A 14 1.21 1.90 -5.82
CA GLU A 14 1.57 3.27 -5.46
C GLU A 14 2.10 3.35 -4.02
N GLU A 15 1.39 2.78 -3.05
CA GLU A 15 1.74 2.84 -1.63
C GLU A 15 3.11 2.22 -1.35
N VAL A 16 3.38 1.06 -1.95
CA VAL A 16 4.66 0.35 -1.81
C VAL A 16 5.79 1.16 -2.46
N LEU A 17 5.53 1.80 -3.61
CA LEU A 17 6.52 2.67 -4.26
C LEU A 17 6.82 3.91 -3.40
N MET A 18 5.79 4.53 -2.80
CA MET A 18 5.97 5.66 -1.89
C MET A 18 6.82 5.27 -0.67
N GLU A 19 6.54 4.11 -0.06
CA GLU A 19 7.32 3.58 1.06
C GLU A 19 8.79 3.33 0.65
N ALA A 20 9.00 2.64 -0.49
CA ALA A 20 10.34 2.37 -1.01
C ALA A 20 11.13 3.66 -1.29
N LEU A 21 10.50 4.67 -1.89
CA LEU A 21 11.12 5.96 -2.15
C LEU A 21 11.47 6.71 -0.86
N GLN A 22 10.65 6.60 0.19
CA GLN A 22 10.97 7.14 1.52
C GLN A 22 12.18 6.43 2.13
N THR A 23 12.25 5.10 2.05
CA THR A 23 13.39 4.31 2.55
C THR A 23 14.71 4.71 1.89
N VAL A 24 14.70 4.98 0.59
CA VAL A 24 15.88 5.44 -0.16
C VAL A 24 16.18 6.93 0.09
N GLY A 25 15.32 7.65 0.81
CA GLY A 25 15.49 9.07 1.13
C GLY A 25 15.17 10.01 -0.03
N ALA A 26 14.33 9.58 -0.97
CA ALA A 26 13.92 10.34 -2.15
C ALA A 26 12.74 11.30 -1.90
N GLU A 27 12.21 11.32 -0.67
CA GLU A 27 11.14 12.21 -0.20
C GLU A 27 9.99 12.36 -1.21
N PRO A 28 9.28 11.25 -1.50
CA PRO A 28 8.28 11.23 -2.56
C PRO A 28 7.09 12.13 -2.20
N LYS A 29 6.63 12.92 -3.16
CA LYS A 29 5.47 13.79 -3.02
C LYS A 29 4.54 13.64 -4.22
N LYS A 30 3.25 13.39 -3.94
CA LYS A 30 2.23 13.28 -4.99
C LYS A 30 1.86 14.66 -5.52
N VAL A 31 1.86 14.81 -6.85
CA VAL A 31 1.47 16.04 -7.54
C VAL A 31 -0.03 16.23 -7.43
N THR A 32 -0.43 17.36 -6.86
CA THR A 32 -1.83 17.81 -6.80
C THR A 32 -2.12 18.81 -7.92
N SER A 33 -3.41 19.07 -8.19
CA SER A 33 -3.87 19.99 -9.26
C SER A 33 -3.22 21.38 -9.20
N ASN A 34 -2.84 21.86 -8.02
CA ASN A 34 -2.22 23.17 -7.81
C ASN A 34 -0.74 23.23 -8.26
N GLU A 35 -0.08 22.08 -8.40
CA GLU A 35 1.36 21.98 -8.70
C GLU A 35 1.65 21.72 -10.19
N VAL A 36 0.59 21.46 -10.99
CA VAL A 36 0.66 21.19 -12.44
C VAL A 36 1.20 22.40 -13.24
N GLY A 37 1.12 23.60 -12.66
CA GLY A 37 1.63 24.84 -13.28
C GLY A 37 3.14 25.07 -13.13
N LEU A 38 3.88 24.20 -12.43
CA LEU A 38 5.33 24.34 -12.29
C LEU A 38 6.03 24.08 -13.64
N VAL A 39 6.85 25.04 -14.07
CA VAL A 39 7.62 24.94 -15.32
C VAL A 39 8.72 23.89 -15.16
N GLN A 40 8.52 22.72 -15.75
CA GLN A 40 9.52 21.67 -15.91
C GLN A 40 9.48 21.13 -17.35
N ARG A 41 10.61 20.62 -17.84
CA ARG A 41 10.68 20.06 -19.21
C ARG A 41 9.78 18.83 -19.34
N ASN A 42 9.69 18.04 -18.28
CA ASN A 42 8.66 17.05 -18.10
C ASN A 42 7.40 17.75 -17.59
N ARG A 43 6.37 17.89 -18.43
CA ARG A 43 5.07 18.43 -18.01
C ARG A 43 4.51 17.58 -16.89
N LEU A 44 4.32 18.17 -15.71
CA LEU A 44 3.72 17.51 -14.56
C LEU A 44 2.26 17.15 -14.85
N GLN A 45 1.83 15.99 -14.38
CA GLN A 45 0.45 15.54 -14.43
C GLN A 45 -0.06 15.28 -13.01
N VAL A 46 -1.36 15.46 -12.81
CA VAL A 46 -2.00 15.13 -11.53
C VAL A 46 -1.82 13.63 -11.27
N GLY A 47 -1.31 13.28 -10.09
CA GLY A 47 -1.04 11.90 -9.72
C GLY A 47 0.39 11.44 -9.97
N ASP A 48 1.24 12.23 -10.64
CA ASP A 48 2.68 11.94 -10.71
C ASP A 48 3.28 11.94 -9.28
N ILE A 49 4.35 11.17 -9.08
CA ILE A 49 5.13 11.16 -7.83
C ILE A 49 6.44 11.89 -8.07
N LEU A 50 6.59 13.08 -7.49
CA LEU A 50 7.83 13.84 -7.50
C LEU A 50 8.82 13.26 -6.49
N THR A 51 10.09 13.32 -6.82
CA THR A 51 11.19 13.05 -5.88
C THR A 51 11.93 14.35 -5.57
N ASN A 52 12.73 14.36 -4.49
CA ASN A 52 13.68 15.44 -4.20
C ASN A 52 14.91 15.45 -5.12
N ARG A 53 15.01 14.49 -6.05
CA ARG A 53 16.08 14.40 -7.03
C ARG A 53 15.80 15.31 -8.22
N SER A 54 16.84 15.92 -8.76
CA SER A 54 16.76 16.74 -9.96
C SER A 54 17.89 16.45 -10.92
N ASP A 55 17.57 16.49 -12.21
CA ASP A 55 18.53 16.46 -13.30
C ASP A 55 18.40 17.74 -14.16
N TYR A 56 19.04 17.77 -15.33
CA TYR A 56 18.98 18.91 -16.26
C TYR A 56 17.54 19.25 -16.69
N ASN A 57 16.62 18.29 -16.67
CA ASN A 57 15.24 18.44 -17.12
C ASN A 57 14.27 18.85 -16.00
N GLY A 58 14.76 18.98 -14.77
CA GLY A 58 14.00 19.38 -13.59
C GLY A 58 13.97 18.28 -12.53
N ARG A 59 12.92 18.26 -11.71
CA ARG A 59 12.77 17.18 -10.71
C ARG A 59 12.42 15.87 -11.40
N GLN A 60 13.07 14.81 -10.95
CA GLN A 60 12.77 13.45 -11.40
C GLN A 60 11.44 13.02 -10.80
N LEU A 61 10.62 12.35 -11.61
CA LEU A 61 9.27 11.95 -11.24
C LEU A 61 8.96 10.53 -11.71
N PHE A 62 8.03 9.88 -11.03
CA PHE A 62 7.41 8.65 -11.49
C PHE A 62 6.02 8.95 -12.03
N ARG A 63 5.73 8.40 -13.19
CA ARG A 63 4.41 8.46 -13.82
C ARG A 63 3.83 7.08 -13.97
N PHE A 64 2.55 6.95 -13.69
CA PHE A 64 1.82 5.72 -13.93
C PHE A 64 1.49 5.59 -15.43
N GLU A 65 2.17 4.69 -16.12
CA GLU A 65 1.94 4.39 -17.54
C GLU A 65 1.95 2.87 -17.77
N ARG A 66 0.95 2.36 -18.50
CA ARG A 66 0.84 0.93 -18.87
C ARG A 66 0.90 0.01 -17.65
N ASP A 67 0.05 0.30 -16.65
CA ASP A 67 -0.12 -0.46 -15.40
C ASP A 67 1.14 -0.55 -14.52
N ARG A 68 2.05 0.41 -14.66
CA ARG A 68 3.26 0.50 -13.84
C ARG A 68 3.74 1.93 -13.69
N TRP A 69 4.47 2.18 -12.62
CA TRP A 69 5.18 3.43 -12.38
C TRP A 69 6.52 3.42 -13.11
N VAL A 70 6.72 4.41 -13.97
CA VAL A 70 7.92 4.60 -14.78
C VAL A 70 8.61 5.90 -14.37
N MET A 71 9.91 5.82 -14.10
CA MET A 71 10.71 6.99 -13.79
C MET A 71 11.02 7.79 -15.05
N MET A 72 10.52 9.03 -15.09
CA MET A 72 10.81 10.00 -16.12
C MET A 72 12.17 10.66 -15.81
N HIS A 73 13.18 10.29 -16.58
CA HIS A 73 14.55 10.80 -16.47
C HIS A 73 15.17 11.01 -17.86
N ASP A 74 16.18 11.87 -17.96
CA ASP A 74 16.98 11.96 -19.19
C ASP A 74 17.97 10.80 -19.28
N SER A 75 18.08 10.18 -20.46
CA SER A 75 19.02 9.09 -20.71
C SER A 75 20.42 9.57 -21.06
N ASP A 76 20.59 10.84 -21.44
CA ASP A 76 21.89 11.46 -21.70
C ASP A 76 22.60 11.90 -20.41
N GLU A 77 22.80 10.95 -19.48
CA GLU A 77 23.56 11.17 -18.23
C GLU A 77 25.05 11.51 -18.47
N TYR A 78 25.56 11.32 -19.70
CA TYR A 78 26.99 11.49 -20.06
C TYR A 78 27.42 12.93 -20.38
N SER A 79 26.48 13.86 -20.59
CA SER A 79 26.78 15.24 -21.00
C SER A 79 27.01 16.20 -19.82
N ALA A 80 26.49 15.87 -18.63
CA ALA A 80 26.50 16.80 -17.51
C ALA A 80 27.68 16.53 -16.57
N LEU A 81 28.74 17.32 -16.72
CA LEU A 81 29.33 18.00 -15.56
C LEU A 81 28.18 18.67 -14.79
N THR A 82 27.50 17.91 -13.93
CA THR A 82 26.25 18.32 -13.29
C THR A 82 26.49 19.59 -12.50
N VAL A 83 25.91 20.66 -13.03
CA VAL A 83 25.98 22.02 -12.51
C VAL A 83 25.45 22.05 -11.08
N GLY A 84 26.30 22.55 -10.18
CA GLY A 84 25.86 23.31 -9.01
C GLY A 84 25.71 22.52 -7.72
N ARG A 85 26.67 22.71 -6.81
CA ARG A 85 26.61 23.19 -5.40
C ARG A 85 25.29 23.16 -4.57
N TYR A 86 24.18 22.63 -5.04
CA TYR A 86 22.86 22.67 -4.36
C TYR A 86 22.27 21.29 -4.04
N SER A 87 22.99 20.20 -4.31
CA SER A 87 22.67 18.89 -3.73
C SER A 87 23.72 18.56 -2.68
N GLU A 88 23.39 18.73 -1.40
CA GLU A 88 24.26 18.33 -0.26
C GLU A 88 24.64 16.85 -0.33
N LYS A 89 23.88 16.03 -1.06
CA LYS A 89 24.19 14.65 -1.42
C LYS A 89 24.60 14.61 -2.89
N GLY A 90 25.85 14.23 -3.19
CA GLY A 90 26.35 14.15 -4.57
C GLY A 90 25.41 13.39 -5.52
N TYR A 91 25.38 13.80 -6.79
CA TYR A 91 24.53 13.17 -7.81
C TYR A 91 24.78 11.65 -7.87
N THR A 92 23.73 10.87 -7.67
CA THR A 92 23.78 9.40 -7.78
C THR A 92 23.18 9.00 -9.12
N LYS A 93 23.88 8.16 -9.90
CA LYS A 93 23.40 7.66 -11.21
C LYS A 93 21.99 7.06 -11.09
N VAL A 94 21.13 7.30 -12.09
CA VAL A 94 19.75 6.81 -12.09
C VAL A 94 19.69 5.28 -12.00
N SER A 95 20.63 4.58 -12.65
CA SER A 95 20.70 3.11 -12.57
C SER A 95 20.91 2.59 -11.13
N LYS A 96 21.84 3.19 -10.38
CA LYS A 96 22.06 2.86 -8.98
C LYS A 96 20.82 3.18 -8.14
N PHE A 97 20.26 4.37 -8.35
CA PHE A 97 19.05 4.79 -7.65
C PHE A 97 17.88 3.82 -7.88
N LEU A 98 17.61 3.42 -9.13
CA LEU A 98 16.54 2.48 -9.43
C LEU A 98 16.81 1.07 -8.87
N ASN A 99 18.06 0.64 -8.79
CA ASN A 99 18.40 -0.62 -8.10
C ASN A 99 18.11 -0.53 -6.60
N ASP A 100 18.48 0.57 -5.95
CA ASP A 100 18.21 0.80 -4.53
C ASP A 100 16.69 0.85 -4.26
N VAL A 101 15.93 1.55 -5.12
CA VAL A 101 14.46 1.60 -5.06
C VAL A 101 13.84 0.23 -5.33
N SER A 102 14.38 -0.55 -6.28
CA SER A 102 13.89 -1.91 -6.55
C SER A 102 14.03 -2.81 -5.33
N GLY A 103 15.19 -2.80 -4.66
CA GLY A 103 15.40 -3.58 -3.44
C GLY A 103 14.48 -3.14 -2.29
N ALA A 104 14.33 -1.83 -2.09
CA ALA A 104 13.41 -1.30 -1.08
C ALA A 104 11.94 -1.65 -1.39
N TYR A 105 11.56 -1.62 -2.67
CA TYR A 105 10.22 -1.98 -3.12
C TYR A 105 9.91 -3.46 -2.88
N GLU A 106 10.84 -4.37 -3.16
CA GLU A 106 10.64 -5.80 -2.90
C GLU A 106 10.44 -6.08 -1.41
N SER A 107 11.21 -5.41 -0.55
CA SER A 107 11.06 -5.49 0.91
C SER A 107 9.68 -4.97 1.35
N ALA A 108 9.30 -3.77 0.91
CA ALA A 108 8.01 -3.16 1.26
C ALA A 108 6.82 -3.96 0.71
N TYR A 109 6.98 -4.55 -0.49
CA TYR A 109 5.97 -5.40 -1.10
C TYR A 109 5.72 -6.67 -0.27
N GLY A 110 6.78 -7.30 0.24
CA GLY A 110 6.66 -8.43 1.17
C GLY A 110 5.84 -8.08 2.41
N MET A 111 6.16 -6.94 3.05
CA MET A 111 5.41 -6.46 4.21
C MET A 111 3.96 -6.11 3.88
N HIS A 112 3.69 -5.56 2.71
CA HIS A 112 2.33 -5.26 2.24
C HIS A 112 1.50 -6.55 2.07
N LEU A 113 2.08 -7.61 1.51
CA LEU A 113 1.40 -8.91 1.38
C LEU A 113 1.09 -9.53 2.75
N GLU A 114 1.99 -9.43 3.71
CA GLU A 114 1.75 -9.92 5.09
C GLU A 114 0.59 -9.18 5.76
N LYS A 115 0.55 -7.84 5.64
CA LYS A 115 -0.56 -7.02 6.16
C LYS A 115 -1.90 -7.41 5.54
N LEU A 116 -1.95 -7.64 4.23
CA LEU A 116 -3.17 -8.09 3.55
C LEU A 116 -3.62 -9.46 4.05
N ALA A 117 -2.68 -10.40 4.24
CA ALA A 117 -3.00 -11.72 4.76
C ALA A 117 -3.55 -11.66 6.21
N GLU A 118 -3.01 -10.78 7.04
CA GLU A 118 -3.50 -10.58 8.42
C GLU A 118 -4.91 -9.98 8.44
N GLN A 119 -5.18 -8.97 7.63
CA GLN A 119 -6.51 -8.37 7.50
C GLN A 119 -7.56 -9.39 7.07
N GLU A 120 -7.22 -10.25 6.10
CA GLU A 120 -8.14 -11.30 5.65
C GLU A 120 -8.39 -12.34 6.75
N ARG A 121 -7.37 -12.68 7.55
CA ARG A 121 -7.56 -13.57 8.71
C ARG A 121 -8.51 -12.99 9.74
N ILE A 122 -8.36 -11.71 10.07
CA ILE A 122 -9.25 -11.02 11.03
C ILE A 122 -10.69 -11.04 10.51
N ARG A 123 -10.89 -10.72 9.23
CA ARG A 123 -12.21 -10.75 8.59
C ARG A 123 -12.86 -12.13 8.68
N LEU A 124 -12.12 -13.20 8.40
CA LEU A 124 -12.64 -14.57 8.49
C LEU A 124 -13.00 -14.95 9.94
N GLU A 125 -12.23 -14.50 10.92
CA GLU A 125 -12.55 -14.72 12.34
C GLU A 125 -13.80 -13.96 12.78
N GLU A 126 -13.98 -12.71 12.33
CA GLU A 126 -15.18 -11.91 12.58
C GLU A 126 -16.41 -12.54 11.92
N GLU A 127 -16.31 -12.99 10.68
CA GLU A 127 -17.39 -13.74 10.03
C GLU A 127 -17.75 -15.00 10.81
N ARG A 128 -16.77 -15.74 11.33
CA ARG A 128 -17.02 -16.93 12.15
C ARG A 128 -17.77 -16.55 13.42
N LYS A 129 -17.37 -15.47 14.11
CA LYS A 129 -18.05 -14.97 15.32
C LYS A 129 -19.49 -14.54 15.00
N ALA A 130 -19.70 -13.81 13.91
CA ALA A 130 -21.02 -13.37 13.48
C ALA A 130 -21.96 -14.55 13.13
N ARG A 131 -21.45 -15.59 12.46
CA ARG A 131 -22.23 -16.82 12.20
C ARG A 131 -22.62 -17.55 13.48
N VAL A 132 -21.72 -17.62 14.46
CA VAL A 132 -22.01 -18.21 15.77
C VAL A 132 -23.06 -17.39 16.52
N GLU A 133 -22.95 -16.06 16.51
CA GLU A 133 -23.90 -15.16 17.18
C GLU A 133 -25.29 -15.19 16.53
N THR A 134 -25.36 -15.15 15.19
CA THR A 134 -26.63 -15.27 14.46
C THR A 134 -27.30 -16.61 14.75
N THR A 135 -26.54 -17.71 14.72
CA THR A 135 -27.06 -19.04 15.09
C THR A 135 -27.56 -19.06 16.54
N ARG A 136 -26.83 -18.44 17.47
CA ARG A 136 -27.23 -18.31 18.88
C ARG A 136 -28.53 -17.54 19.02
N GLN A 137 -28.64 -16.38 18.39
CA GLN A 137 -29.84 -15.54 18.43
C GLN A 137 -31.05 -16.24 17.81
N GLN A 138 -30.88 -16.93 16.68
CA GLN A 138 -31.93 -17.73 16.06
C GLN A 138 -32.41 -18.86 16.98
N ALA A 139 -31.50 -19.57 17.65
CA ALA A 139 -31.85 -20.62 18.60
C ALA A 139 -32.63 -20.07 19.80
N ILE A 140 -32.21 -18.93 20.37
CA ILE A 140 -32.92 -18.27 21.47
C ILE A 140 -34.30 -17.78 21.04
N ALA A 141 -34.41 -17.15 19.86
CA ALA A 141 -35.68 -16.67 19.32
C ALA A 141 -36.67 -17.81 19.09
N LYS A 142 -36.22 -18.92 18.50
CA LYS A 142 -37.04 -20.11 18.28
C LYS A 142 -37.51 -20.73 19.60
N ALA A 143 -36.64 -20.81 20.60
CA ALA A 143 -37.00 -21.33 21.92
C ALA A 143 -38.03 -20.44 22.65
N LYS A 144 -37.86 -19.12 22.62
CA LYS A 144 -38.84 -18.16 23.18
C LYS A 144 -40.19 -18.25 22.47
N ALA A 145 -40.20 -18.36 21.14
CA ALA A 145 -41.43 -18.54 20.37
C ALA A 145 -42.20 -19.83 20.73
N GLN A 146 -41.47 -20.87 21.15
CA GLN A 146 -42.05 -22.13 21.63
C GLN A 146 -42.45 -22.11 23.12
N GLY A 147 -42.33 -20.98 23.81
CA GLY A 147 -42.72 -20.83 25.23
C GLY A 147 -41.66 -21.28 26.24
N TYR A 148 -40.40 -21.45 25.82
CA TYR A 148 -39.29 -21.77 26.72
C TYR A 148 -38.56 -20.50 27.20
N SER A 149 -38.25 -20.46 28.49
CA SER A 149 -37.25 -19.54 29.05
C SER A 149 -35.84 -20.08 28.76
N VAL A 150 -34.94 -19.21 28.32
CA VAL A 150 -33.57 -19.57 27.93
C VAL A 150 -32.58 -18.97 28.92
N LYS A 151 -31.73 -19.79 29.53
CA LYS A 151 -30.56 -19.35 30.29
C LYS A 151 -29.28 -19.70 29.53
N GLU A 152 -28.40 -18.72 29.38
CA GLU A 152 -27.09 -18.92 28.77
C GLU A 152 -26.08 -19.34 29.85
N THR A 153 -25.37 -20.44 29.61
CA THR A 153 -24.23 -20.87 30.42
C THR A 153 -23.04 -21.18 29.52
N THR A 154 -21.83 -21.08 30.06
CA THR A 154 -20.60 -21.46 29.35
C THR A 154 -20.06 -22.74 29.98
N ASN A 155 -19.81 -23.77 29.18
CA ASN A 155 -19.24 -25.03 29.66
C ASN A 155 -17.73 -24.87 29.96
N SER A 156 -17.14 -25.78 30.73
CA SER A 156 -15.71 -25.84 31.06
C SER A 156 -14.78 -25.90 29.83
N LYS A 157 -15.33 -26.25 28.66
CA LYS A 157 -14.63 -26.25 27.35
C LYS A 157 -14.79 -24.95 26.54
N GLY A 158 -15.40 -23.90 27.12
CA GLY A 158 -15.59 -22.60 26.47
C GLY A 158 -16.71 -22.56 25.41
N GLN A 159 -17.58 -23.57 25.39
CA GLN A 159 -18.73 -23.63 24.47
C GLN A 159 -19.97 -22.98 25.09
N ILE A 160 -20.77 -22.28 24.26
CA ILE A 160 -22.05 -21.70 24.68
C ILE A 160 -23.08 -22.83 24.81
N GLN A 161 -23.66 -22.98 26.00
CA GLN A 161 -24.73 -23.91 26.30
C GLN A 161 -26.01 -23.12 26.60
N LEU A 162 -27.09 -23.47 25.90
CA LEU A 162 -28.41 -22.88 26.13
C LEU A 162 -29.25 -23.88 26.94
N VAL A 163 -29.61 -23.50 28.16
CA VAL A 163 -30.51 -24.29 29.02
C VAL A 163 -31.94 -23.79 28.81
N LEU A 164 -32.79 -24.66 28.30
CA LEU A 164 -34.21 -24.39 28.02
C LEU A 164 -35.08 -24.90 29.16
N THR A 165 -35.89 -24.02 29.75
CA THR A 165 -36.88 -24.38 30.78
C THR A 165 -38.26 -23.96 30.31
N ARG A 166 -39.21 -24.91 30.20
CA ARG A 166 -40.58 -24.64 29.74
C ARG A 166 -41.30 -23.77 30.77
N MET A 167 -41.84 -22.63 30.35
CA MET A 167 -42.75 -21.89 31.23
C MET A 167 -44.08 -22.65 31.25
N VAL A 168 -44.53 -23.02 32.45
CA VAL A 168 -45.87 -23.58 32.71
C VAL A 168 -46.83 -22.43 32.95
#